data_AF-A0A1G3PHR4-F1
#
_entry.id   AF-A0A1G3PHR4-F1
#
_cell.length_a   1.000
_cell.length_b   1.000
_cell.length_c   1.000
_cell.angle_alpha   90.00
_cell.angle_beta   90.00
_cell.angle_gamma   90.00
#
_symmetry.space_group_name_H-M   'P 1'
#
loop_
_entity.id
_entity.type
_entity.pdbx_description
1 polymer ?
#
loop_
_entity_poly.entity_id
_entity_poly.type
_entity_poly.pdbx_seq_one_letter_code
_entity_poly.pdbx_strand_id
1 'polypeptide(L)' 'MKCFDLKDEIDEVIREILEYKWLESEKAGTDIGMSRAAREWISRYYDDWFKYNCGRFMKDHRAG' A
#
# COMPACT_ATOMS: atom_id res chain seq x y z
N MET A 1 3.54 6.23 22.54
CA MET A 1 3.60 5.47 21.28
C MET A 1 3.73 6.48 20.16
N LYS A 2 4.96 6.82 19.72
CA LYS A 2 5.15 7.63 18.51
C LYS A 2 4.97 6.68 17.34
N CYS A 3 3.70 6.40 17.07
CA CYS A 3 3.27 5.51 16.03
C CYS A 3 3.19 6.39 14.77
N PHE A 4 3.94 6.00 13.75
CA PHE A 4 3.82 6.48 12.36
C PHE A 4 4.42 7.85 12.07
N ASP A 5 5.51 7.84 11.29
CA ASP A 5 5.63 8.84 10.24
C ASP A 5 4.58 8.50 9.17
N LEU A 6 3.42 9.18 9.25
CA LEU A 6 2.27 8.97 8.37
C LEU A 6 2.68 9.06 6.88
N LYS A 7 3.72 9.83 6.59
CA LYS A 7 4.20 10.02 5.23
C LYS A 7 4.83 8.74 4.66
N ASP A 8 5.66 8.06 5.44
CA ASP A 8 6.34 6.84 4.98
C ASP A 8 5.36 5.68 4.76
N GLU A 9 4.34 5.56 5.63
CA GLU A 9 3.26 4.57 5.42
C GLU A 9 2.47 4.87 4.14
N ILE A 10 2.13 6.13 3.91
CA ILE A 10 1.39 6.56 2.72
C ILE A 10 2.21 6.27 1.45
N ASP A 11 3.50 6.57 1.44
CA ASP A 11 4.35 6.36 0.27
C ASP A 11 4.44 4.87 -0.09
N GLU A 12 4.57 3.97 0.90
CA GLU A 12 4.57 2.53 0.67
C GLU A 12 3.20 2.02 0.16
N VAL A 13 2.09 2.47 0.74
CA VAL A 13 0.74 2.13 0.26
C VAL A 13 0.51 2.61 -1.17
N ILE A 14 1.01 3.80 -1.51
CA ILE A 14 0.92 4.32 -2.88
C ILE A 14 1.69 3.40 -3.85
N ARG A 15 2.87 2.91 -3.48
CA ARG A 15 3.64 1.97 -4.32
C ARG A 15 2.85 0.69 -4.59
N GLU A 16 2.25 0.10 -3.56
CA GLU A 16 1.44 -1.11 -3.70
C GLU A 16 0.23 -0.89 -4.63
N ILE A 17 -0.44 0.27 -4.50
CA ILE A 17 -1.56 0.64 -5.38
C ILE A 17 -1.09 0.81 -6.83
N LEU A 18 0.09 1.40 -7.06
CA LEU A 18 0.64 1.59 -8.39
C LEU A 18 1.02 0.26 -9.05
N GLU A 19 1.61 -0.67 -8.30
CA GLU A 19 1.91 -2.03 -8.79
C GLU A 19 0.63 -2.79 -9.13
N TYR A 20 -0.37 -2.73 -8.26
CA TYR A 20 -1.68 -3.31 -8.51
C TYR A 20 -2.35 -2.72 -9.76
N LYS A 21 -2.33 -1.38 -9.90
CA LYS A 21 -2.84 -0.68 -11.08
C LYS A 21 -2.17 -1.21 -12.34
N TRP A 22 -0.85 -1.31 -12.36
CA TRP A 22 -0.13 -1.80 -13.53
C TRP A 22 -0.56 -3.23 -13.88
N LEU A 23 -0.53 -4.16 -12.92
CA LEU A 23 -0.91 -5.55 -13.14
C LEU A 23 -2.35 -5.72 -13.67
N GLU A 24 -3.29 -4.97 -13.11
CA GLU A 24 -4.69 -5.05 -13.54
C GLU A 24 -4.92 -4.35 -14.88
N SER A 25 -4.17 -3.28 -15.19
CA SER A 25 -4.21 -2.66 -16.50
C SER A 25 -3.66 -3.59 -17.59
N GLU A 26 -2.59 -4.33 -17.31
CA GLU A 26 -2.06 -5.37 -18.22
C GLU A 26 -3.10 -6.46 -18.47
N LYS A 27 -3.80 -6.94 -17.43
CA LYS A 27 -4.87 -7.95 -17.56
C LYS A 27 -6.08 -7.43 -18.33
N ALA A 28 -6.45 -6.16 -18.14
CA ALA A 28 -7.59 -5.55 -18.79
C ALA A 28 -7.29 -5.13 -20.25
N GLY A 29 -6.02 -5.07 -20.64
CA GLY A 29 -5.58 -4.53 -21.93
C GLY A 29 -5.82 -3.01 -22.06
N THR A 30 -6.06 -2.32 -20.96
CA THR A 30 -6.32 -0.88 -20.91
C THR A 30 -6.07 -0.34 -19.50
N ASP A 31 -5.84 0.97 -19.37
CA ASP A 31 -5.62 1.55 -18.06
C ASP A 31 -6.90 1.54 -17.21
N ILE A 32 -6.87 0.84 -16.07
CA ILE A 32 -8.02 0.79 -15.15
C ILE A 32 -8.21 2.09 -14.37
N GLY A 33 -7.21 2.96 -14.35
CA GLY A 33 -7.23 4.25 -13.68
C GLY A 33 -6.97 4.17 -12.16
N MET A 34 -6.46 5.28 -11.62
CA MET A 34 -5.98 5.34 -10.22
C MET A 34 -7.10 5.14 -9.19
N SER A 35 -8.25 5.79 -9.37
CA SER A 35 -9.35 5.72 -8.41
C SER A 35 -9.90 4.31 -8.24
N ARG A 36 -9.98 3.55 -9.34
CA ARG A 36 -10.42 2.15 -9.34
C ARG A 36 -9.37 1.27 -8.68
N ALA A 37 -8.11 1.39 -9.10
CA ALA A 37 -7.00 0.63 -8.53
C ALA A 37 -6.88 0.82 -7.01
N ALA A 38 -6.90 2.07 -6.53
CA ALA A 38 -6.84 2.39 -5.12
C ALA A 38 -8.01 1.78 -4.34
N ARG A 39 -9.25 1.94 -4.83
CA ARG A 39 -10.44 1.41 -4.16
C ARG A 39 -10.41 -0.12 -4.07
N GLU A 40 -10.07 -0.80 -5.18
CA GLU A 40 -10.01 -2.25 -5.20
C GLU A 40 -8.87 -2.79 -4.33
N TRP A 41 -7.69 -2.17 -4.39
CA TRP A 41 -6.55 -2.59 -3.59
C TRP A 41 -6.79 -2.39 -2.09
N ILE A 42 -7.27 -1.21 -1.69
CA ILE A 42 -7.59 -0.91 -0.28
C ILE A 42 -8.62 -1.90 0.25
N SER A 43 -9.67 -2.19 -0.52
CA SER A 43 -10.73 -3.10 -0.10
C SER A 43 -10.29 -4.56 0.02
N ARG A 44 -9.21 -4.98 -0.62
CA ARG A 44 -8.81 -6.40 -0.72
C ARG A 44 -7.52 -6.74 0.02
N TYR A 45 -6.58 -5.81 0.09
CA TYR A 45 -5.21 -6.10 0.52
C TYR A 45 -4.73 -5.23 1.68
N TYR A 46 -5.32 -4.06 1.93
CA TYR A 46 -4.80 -3.13 2.94
C TYR A 46 -4.77 -3.73 4.35
N ASP A 47 -5.78 -4.48 4.76
CA ASP A 47 -5.82 -5.08 6.11
C ASP A 47 -4.68 -6.08 6.34
N ASP A 48 -4.38 -6.90 5.34
CA ASP A 48 -3.31 -7.89 5.43
C ASP A 48 -1.94 -7.25 5.29
N TRP A 49 -1.82 -6.27 4.38
CA TRP A 49 -0.62 -5.43 4.26
C TRP A 49 -0.31 -4.71 5.57
N PHE A 50 -1.32 -4.10 6.21
CA PHE A 50 -1.15 -3.40 7.48
C PHE A 50 -0.71 -4.36 8.59
N LYS A 51 -1.34 -5.54 8.72
CA LYS A 51 -0.94 -6.54 9.73
C LYS A 51 0.49 -7.02 9.53
N TYR A 52 0.87 -7.31 8.28
CA TYR A 52 2.23 -7.74 7.95
C TYR A 52 3.26 -6.66 8.28
N ASN A 53 2.97 -5.41 7.90
CA ASN A 53 3.90 -4.31 8.06
C ASN A 53 3.85 -3.64 9.45
N CYS A 54 2.81 -3.87 10.26
CA CYS A 54 2.68 -3.33 11.62
C CYS A 54 3.89 -3.73 12.48
N GLY A 55 4.34 -4.99 12.38
CA GLY A 55 5.56 -5.45 13.05
C GLY A 55 6.86 -4.93 12.44
N ARG A 56 6.86 -4.59 11.14
CA ARG A 56 8.02 -4.02 10.41
C ARG A 56 8.25 -2.56 10.83
N PHE A 57 7.22 -1.73 10.73
CA PHE A 57 7.27 -0.31 11.09
C PHE A 57 7.61 -0.08 12.57
N MET A 58 7.16 -0.96 13.46
CA MET A 58 7.51 -0.90 14.89
C MET A 58 8.98 -1.22 15.18
N LYS A 59 9.69 -1.92 14.29
CA LYS A 59 11.11 -2.28 14.48
C LYS A 59 12.07 -1.22 13.96
N ASP A 60 11.80 -0.64 12.79
CA ASP A 60 12.71 0.34 12.17
C ASP A 60 12.81 1.64 12.96
N HIS A 61 11.76 2.08 13.64
CA HIS A 61 11.77 3.31 14.46
C HIS A 61 12.54 3.20 15.79
N ARG A 62 13.09 2.03 16.14
CA ARG A 62 13.89 1.83 17.37
C ARG A 62 15.40 1.75 17.09
N ALA A 63 15.83 1.92 15.84
CA ALA A 63 17.24 1.87 15.42
C ALA A 63 17.91 3.26 15.32
N GLY A 64 17.29 4.30 15.89
CA GLY A 64 17.84 5.66 15.98
C GLY A 64 18.10 6.07 17.41
#